data_AF-A0AA40JJQ4-F1
#
_entry.id   AF-A0AA40JJQ4-F1
#
_cell.length_a   1.000
_cell.length_b   1.000
_cell.length_c   1.000
_cell.angle_alpha   90.00
_cell.angle_beta   90.00
_cell.angle_gamma   90.00
#
_symmetry.space_group_name_H-M   'P 1'
#
loop_
_entity.id
_entity.type
_entity.pdbx_description
1 polymer ?
#
loop_
_entity_poly.entity_id
_entity_poly.type
_entity_poly.pdbx_seq_one_letter_code
_entity_poly.pdbx_strand_id
1 'polypeptide(L)'
;MDRVVRLVPVRSIVGLFHRSFAPDARTWRELLAGLHGDGWGPETLRYFESELGDEHFPAPAAAYGLRLQGWGAALVCSNGMHRLVAGACWLAIRQGDDATFRKVRVDHFPLRERAVAVMTEAQRRGESVEALQNSDYATVVIRTRTAKRYRYWRLDGDAAAEIPAPGGWPDRLCRRIGLPAHADKWHWQCVPPAVIDALGRDAWLREQLDNPRYPDAPLY
;
A
#
# COMPACT_ATOMS: atom_id res chain seq x y z
N MET A 1 -4.28 -11.57 8.90
CA MET A 1 -3.65 -12.73 9.57
C MET A 1 -2.15 -12.56 9.39
N ASP A 2 -1.40 -12.57 10.49
CA ASP A 2 0.04 -12.31 10.50
C ASP A 2 0.82 -13.52 9.95
N ARG A 3 1.82 -13.28 9.09
CA ARG A 3 2.63 -14.34 8.50
C ARG A 3 4.01 -13.85 8.06
N VAL A 4 5.01 -14.71 8.20
CA VAL A 4 6.31 -14.51 7.57
C VAL A 4 6.24 -14.88 6.09
N VAL A 5 6.56 -13.93 5.23
CA VAL A 5 6.59 -14.06 3.76
C VAL A 5 8.04 -14.22 3.31
N ARG A 6 8.33 -15.28 2.54
CA ARG A 6 9.69 -15.71 2.21
C ARG A 6 10.48 -14.67 1.43
N LEU A 7 9.89 -14.07 0.41
CA LEU A 7 10.49 -13.07 -0.46
C LEU A 7 9.48 -11.96 -0.71
N VAL A 8 9.81 -10.73 -0.33
CA VAL A 8 9.00 -9.55 -0.61
C VAL A 8 9.73 -8.69 -1.63
N PRO A 9 9.23 -8.59 -2.87
CA PRO A 9 9.78 -7.67 -3.87
C PRO A 9 9.68 -6.23 -3.37
N VAL A 10 10.77 -5.47 -3.46
CA VAL A 10 10.81 -4.05 -3.06
C VAL A 10 9.75 -3.25 -3.84
N ARG A 11 9.55 -3.58 -5.12
CA ARG A 11 8.52 -2.95 -5.98
C ARG A 11 7.08 -3.16 -5.54
N SER A 12 6.80 -4.17 -4.71
CA SER A 12 5.45 -4.44 -4.19
C SER A 12 5.12 -3.58 -2.96
N ILE A 13 6.09 -2.80 -2.47
CA ILE A 13 5.95 -1.90 -1.34
C ILE A 13 5.55 -0.54 -1.88
N VAL A 14 4.24 -0.26 -1.81
CA VAL A 14 3.61 0.89 -2.48
C VAL A 14 3.44 2.10 -1.57
N GLY A 15 3.77 1.99 -0.28
CA GLY A 15 3.63 3.12 0.63
C GLY A 15 4.18 2.92 2.04
N LEU A 16 4.12 4.02 2.79
CA LEU A 16 4.46 4.12 4.20
C LEU A 16 3.25 4.65 4.97
N PHE A 17 3.05 4.21 6.21
CA PHE A 17 1.99 4.79 7.06
C PHE A 17 2.27 6.25 7.44
N HIS A 18 3.55 6.61 7.69
CA HIS A 18 3.95 7.98 7.95
C HIS A 18 5.37 8.27 7.42
N ARG A 19 5.65 9.55 7.18
CA ARG A 19 6.94 10.08 6.68
C ARG A 19 7.50 11.16 7.62
N SER A 20 7.43 10.94 8.93
CA SER A 20 7.80 11.92 9.97
C SER A 20 9.22 12.47 9.85
N PHE A 21 10.17 11.68 9.35
CA PHE A 21 11.56 12.08 9.13
C PHE A 21 11.79 12.84 7.81
N ALA A 22 10.83 12.83 6.90
CA ALA A 22 10.89 13.62 5.67
C ALA A 22 9.45 13.98 5.19
N PRO A 23 8.77 14.92 5.87
CA PRO A 23 7.35 15.19 5.66
C PRO A 23 6.98 15.69 4.27
N ASP A 24 7.93 16.19 3.49
CA ASP A 24 7.70 16.71 2.14
C ASP A 24 8.15 15.76 1.03
N ALA A 25 8.84 14.66 1.38
CA ALA A 25 9.39 13.72 0.41
C ALA A 25 8.30 13.04 -0.42
N ARG A 26 8.49 13.05 -1.75
CA ARG A 26 7.63 12.43 -2.76
C ARG A 26 8.26 11.22 -3.42
N THR A 27 9.56 10.98 -3.20
CA THR A 27 10.29 9.84 -3.75
C THR A 27 11.04 9.06 -2.66
N TRP A 28 11.36 7.80 -2.93
CA TRP A 28 12.23 6.99 -2.05
C TRP A 28 13.60 7.64 -1.81
N ARG A 29 14.16 8.30 -2.84
CA ARG A 29 15.43 9.02 -2.73
C ARG A 29 15.35 10.21 -1.78
N GLU A 30 14.27 10.99 -1.86
CA GLU A 30 14.03 12.12 -0.94
C GLU A 30 13.78 11.63 0.49
N LEU A 31 13.05 10.51 0.66
CA LEU A 31 12.89 9.87 1.97
C LEU A 31 14.24 9.45 2.54
N LEU A 32 15.10 8.84 1.72
CA LEU A 32 16.44 8.43 2.15
C LEU A 32 17.30 9.63 2.59
N ALA A 33 17.19 10.76 1.90
CA ALA A 33 17.94 11.96 2.25
C ALA A 33 17.57 12.55 3.63
N GLY A 34 16.33 12.32 4.10
CA GLY A 34 15.89 12.72 5.44
C GLY A 34 16.12 11.66 6.53
N LEU A 35 16.77 10.54 6.21
CA LEU A 35 16.96 9.46 7.17
C LEU A 35 18.08 9.80 8.17
N HIS A 36 17.80 9.62 9.45
CA HIS A 36 18.79 9.71 10.52
C HIS A 36 19.17 8.31 10.99
N GLY A 37 20.43 7.91 10.74
CA GLY A 37 20.95 6.56 10.96
C GLY A 37 21.64 6.39 12.31
N ASP A 38 21.01 6.85 13.39
CA ASP A 38 21.63 6.86 14.73
C ASP A 38 22.00 5.45 15.18
N GLY A 39 23.30 5.23 15.39
CA GLY A 39 23.87 3.93 15.78
C GLY A 39 23.86 2.87 14.68
N TRP A 40 23.78 3.26 13.42
CA TRP A 40 23.84 2.33 12.30
C TRP A 40 25.28 2.03 11.89
N GLY A 41 25.65 0.75 11.86
CA GLY A 41 26.92 0.26 11.34
C GLY A 41 26.76 -0.88 10.33
N PRO A 42 27.85 -1.61 10.01
CA PRO A 42 27.84 -2.71 9.05
C PRO A 42 26.81 -3.82 9.35
N GLU A 43 26.48 -4.04 10.62
CA GLU A 43 25.41 -4.95 11.05
C GLU A 43 24.03 -4.52 10.58
N THR A 44 23.72 -3.22 10.52
CA THR A 44 22.43 -2.74 9.98
C THR A 44 22.31 -2.97 8.48
N LEU A 45 23.42 -2.88 7.74
CA LEU A 45 23.43 -3.22 6.31
C LEU A 45 23.28 -4.71 6.08
N ARG A 46 23.96 -5.53 6.89
CA ARG A 46 23.81 -7.00 6.87
C ARG A 46 22.39 -7.44 7.22
N TYR A 47 21.71 -6.73 8.12
CA TYR A 47 20.30 -6.97 8.42
C TYR A 47 19.44 -6.89 7.16
N PHE A 48 19.62 -5.90 6.28
CA PHE A 48 18.81 -5.80 5.06
C PHE A 48 19.00 -6.98 4.10
N GLU A 49 20.18 -7.59 4.13
CA GLU A 49 20.48 -8.79 3.36
C GLU A 49 20.08 -10.07 4.11
N SER A 50 19.76 -10.03 5.41
CA SER A 50 19.43 -11.21 6.21
C SER A 50 18.01 -11.72 5.97
N GLU A 51 17.65 -12.78 6.69
CA GLU A 51 16.27 -13.25 6.78
C GLU A 51 15.60 -12.55 7.96
N LEU A 52 14.74 -11.56 7.69
CA LEU A 52 14.33 -10.60 8.72
C LEU A 52 13.49 -11.19 9.84
N GLY A 53 12.60 -12.14 9.53
CA GLY A 53 11.65 -12.78 10.43
C GLY A 53 11.14 -11.87 11.56
N ASP A 54 11.48 -12.27 12.78
CA ASP A 54 11.30 -11.51 14.02
C ASP A 54 12.60 -10.89 14.55
N GLU A 55 13.65 -10.89 13.72
CA GLU A 55 14.94 -10.31 14.05
C GLU A 55 14.78 -8.81 14.33
N HIS A 56 15.29 -8.42 15.50
CA HIS A 56 15.32 -7.03 15.90
C HIS A 56 16.32 -6.28 15.02
N PHE A 57 15.97 -5.05 14.65
CA PHE A 57 16.91 -4.23 13.91
C PHE A 57 18.11 -3.87 14.80
N PRO A 58 19.35 -4.09 14.33
CA PRO A 58 20.54 -3.97 15.18
C PRO A 58 20.99 -2.50 15.28
N ALA A 59 20.14 -1.65 15.85
CA ALA A 59 20.46 -0.26 16.18
C ALA A 59 19.89 0.11 17.57
N PRO A 60 20.54 1.02 18.30
CA PRO A 60 20.05 1.50 19.59
C PRO A 60 18.61 2.03 19.49
N ALA A 61 17.79 1.74 20.50
CA ALA A 61 16.39 2.16 20.58
C ALA A 61 15.44 1.65 19.47
N ALA A 62 15.91 0.78 18.56
CA ALA A 62 15.05 0.17 17.57
C ALA A 62 14.16 -0.90 18.20
N ALA A 63 12.86 -0.64 18.26
CA ALA A 63 11.88 -1.64 18.66
C ALA A 63 11.55 -2.58 17.48
N TYR A 64 11.54 -3.89 17.77
CA TYR A 64 11.14 -4.99 16.87
C TYR A 64 11.90 -5.04 15.53
N GLY A 65 11.44 -5.89 14.60
CA GLY A 65 11.88 -5.99 13.21
C GLY A 65 11.02 -5.19 12.22
N LEU A 66 11.36 -5.23 10.92
CA LEU A 66 10.53 -4.68 9.84
C LEU A 66 9.18 -5.42 9.78
N ARG A 67 8.07 -4.67 9.75
CA ARG A 67 6.72 -5.23 9.56
C ARG A 67 5.98 -4.51 8.46
N LEU A 68 5.28 -5.30 7.64
CA LEU A 68 4.46 -4.82 6.55
C LEU A 68 2.99 -5.20 6.79
N GLN A 69 2.09 -4.42 6.22
CA GLN A 69 0.68 -4.75 6.07
C GLN A 69 0.35 -4.83 4.59
N GLY A 70 -0.52 -5.76 4.19
CA GLY A 70 -0.82 -6.02 2.79
C GLY A 70 -2.30 -6.23 2.51
N TRP A 71 -2.76 -5.68 1.38
CA TRP A 71 -4.03 -6.04 0.74
C TRP A 71 -3.72 -6.57 -0.65
N GLY A 72 -3.89 -7.88 -0.87
CA GLY A 72 -3.26 -8.52 -2.02
C GLY A 72 -1.75 -8.25 -1.99
N ALA A 73 -1.14 -7.94 -3.15
CA ALA A 73 0.28 -7.61 -3.23
C ALA A 73 0.63 -6.13 -2.97
N ALA A 74 -0.35 -5.27 -2.65
CA ALA A 74 -0.06 -3.90 -2.24
C ALA A 74 0.39 -3.87 -0.78
N LEU A 75 1.69 -3.70 -0.55
CA LEU A 75 2.28 -3.68 0.79
C LEU A 75 2.59 -2.27 1.26
N VAL A 76 2.34 -2.00 2.54
CA VAL A 76 2.71 -0.77 3.23
C VAL A 76 3.51 -1.06 4.50
N CYS A 77 4.40 -0.16 4.87
CA CYS A 77 5.22 -0.31 6.07
C CYS A 77 4.49 0.09 7.34
N SER A 78 4.18 -0.87 8.21
CA SER A 78 3.54 -0.63 9.51
C SER A 78 4.54 -0.43 10.66
N ASN A 79 5.72 -1.02 10.57
CA ASN A 79 6.81 -0.78 11.52
C ASN A 79 8.16 -0.72 10.82
N GLY A 80 9.02 0.23 11.21
CA GLY A 80 10.36 0.35 10.67
C GLY A 80 10.45 1.11 9.35
N MET A 81 9.83 2.27 9.23
CA MET A 81 9.86 3.07 7.99
C MET A 81 11.29 3.50 7.61
N HIS A 82 12.11 3.92 8.57
CA HIS A 82 13.52 4.27 8.32
C HIS A 82 14.29 3.09 7.73
N ARG A 83 14.27 1.95 8.41
CA ARG A 83 14.97 0.73 7.97
C ARG A 83 14.41 0.20 6.64
N LEU A 84 13.11 0.34 6.38
CA LEU A 84 12.54 0.00 5.09
C LEU A 84 13.11 0.88 3.97
N VAL A 85 13.10 2.21 4.14
CA VAL A 85 13.62 3.14 3.12
C VAL A 85 15.08 2.84 2.82
N ALA A 86 15.90 2.69 3.86
CA ALA A 86 17.30 2.35 3.71
C ALA A 86 17.51 0.98 3.05
N GLY A 87 16.82 -0.05 3.54
CA GLY A 87 16.92 -1.40 3.00
C GLY A 87 16.45 -1.49 1.55
N ALA A 88 15.35 -0.81 1.20
CA ALA A 88 14.85 -0.77 -0.17
C ALA A 88 15.86 -0.13 -1.12
N CYS A 89 16.46 1.00 -0.72
CA CYS A 89 17.50 1.66 -1.52
C CYS A 89 18.78 0.82 -1.61
N TRP A 90 19.23 0.23 -0.49
CA TRP A 90 20.40 -0.63 -0.43
C TRP A 90 20.25 -1.85 -1.35
N LEU A 91 19.14 -2.58 -1.19
CA LEU A 91 18.87 -3.79 -1.96
C LEU A 91 18.66 -3.47 -3.45
N ALA A 92 17.98 -2.36 -3.79
CA ALA A 92 17.82 -1.94 -5.19
C ALA A 92 19.16 -1.66 -5.86
N ILE A 93 20.10 -1.00 -5.17
CA ILE A 93 21.45 -0.75 -5.70
C ILE A 93 22.24 -2.05 -5.88
N ARG A 94 22.05 -3.02 -4.97
CA ARG A 94 22.81 -4.28 -4.94
C ARG A 94 22.26 -5.35 -5.88
N GLN A 95 20.95 -5.40 -6.05
CA GLN A 95 20.22 -6.49 -6.71
C GLN A 95 19.47 -6.03 -7.97
N GLY A 96 19.34 -4.72 -8.20
CA GLY A 96 18.60 -4.16 -9.34
C GLY A 96 17.08 -4.20 -9.13
N ASP A 97 16.34 -4.22 -10.24
CA ASP A 97 14.88 -4.06 -10.26
C ASP A 97 14.10 -5.21 -9.59
N ASP A 98 14.74 -6.36 -9.43
CA ASP A 98 14.17 -7.55 -8.79
C ASP A 98 14.59 -7.69 -7.32
N ALA A 99 15.07 -6.60 -6.70
CA ALA A 99 15.44 -6.57 -5.30
C ALA A 99 14.33 -7.11 -4.37
N THR A 100 14.72 -7.95 -3.42
CA THR A 100 13.80 -8.57 -2.47
C THR A 100 14.30 -8.48 -1.02
N PHE A 101 13.38 -8.27 -0.10
CA PHE A 101 13.60 -8.59 1.31
C PHE A 101 13.27 -10.06 1.57
N ARG A 102 14.01 -10.71 2.47
CA ARG A 102 13.82 -12.13 2.80
C ARG A 102 13.15 -12.30 4.16
N LYS A 103 12.20 -13.24 4.24
CA LYS A 103 11.41 -13.58 5.43
C LYS A 103 10.83 -12.37 6.17
N VAL A 104 10.08 -11.52 5.50
CA VAL A 104 9.49 -10.33 6.16
C VAL A 104 8.17 -10.70 6.83
N ARG A 105 7.91 -10.14 8.01
CA ARG A 105 6.60 -10.25 8.65
C ARG A 105 5.56 -9.38 7.94
N VAL A 106 4.48 -10.01 7.47
CA VAL A 106 3.40 -9.37 6.71
C VAL A 106 2.05 -9.72 7.32
N ASP A 107 1.35 -8.72 7.81
CA ASP A 107 -0.06 -8.80 8.15
C ASP A 107 -0.89 -8.70 6.88
N HIS A 108 -1.37 -9.84 6.37
CA HIS A 108 -2.18 -9.88 5.16
C HIS A 108 -3.68 -9.79 5.47
N PHE A 109 -4.38 -8.90 4.76
CA PHE A 109 -5.81 -8.68 4.86
C PHE A 109 -6.52 -9.12 3.58
N PRO A 110 -7.76 -9.64 3.70
CA PRO A 110 -8.54 -10.03 2.53
C PRO A 110 -8.81 -8.82 1.64
N LEU A 111 -8.64 -9.05 0.34
CA LEU A 111 -8.87 -8.06 -0.69
C LEU A 111 -10.30 -8.17 -1.21
N ARG A 112 -10.96 -7.04 -1.44
CA ARG A 112 -12.26 -7.03 -2.13
C ARG A 112 -12.02 -7.09 -3.63
N GLU A 113 -12.06 -8.28 -4.20
CA GLU A 113 -11.71 -8.51 -5.62
C GLU A 113 -12.53 -7.62 -6.57
N ARG A 114 -13.80 -7.36 -6.27
CA ARG A 114 -14.65 -6.45 -7.05
C ARG A 114 -14.20 -5.00 -6.99
N ALA A 115 -13.68 -4.53 -5.86
CA ALA A 115 -13.09 -3.19 -5.76
C ALA A 115 -11.91 -3.07 -6.71
N VAL A 116 -11.03 -4.06 -6.68
CA VAL A 116 -9.85 -4.10 -7.56
C VAL A 116 -10.24 -4.21 -9.02
N ALA A 117 -11.25 -5.00 -9.35
CA ALA A 117 -11.76 -5.09 -10.71
C ALA A 117 -12.27 -3.74 -11.22
N VAL A 118 -13.06 -3.00 -10.42
CA VAL A 118 -13.54 -1.65 -10.77
C VAL A 118 -12.37 -0.69 -11.01
N MET A 119 -11.38 -0.68 -10.12
CA MET A 119 -10.21 0.21 -10.23
C MET A 119 -9.34 -0.13 -11.44
N THR A 120 -9.05 -1.42 -11.65
CA THR A 120 -8.22 -1.92 -12.76
C THR A 120 -8.87 -1.60 -14.09
N GLU A 121 -10.18 -1.81 -14.21
CA GLU A 121 -10.94 -1.56 -15.42
C GLU A 121 -11.08 -0.04 -15.69
N ALA A 122 -11.22 0.78 -14.65
CA ALA A 122 -11.13 2.23 -14.78
C ALA A 122 -9.75 2.69 -15.29
N GLN A 123 -8.66 2.14 -14.74
CA GLN A 123 -7.30 2.42 -15.19
C GLN A 123 -7.07 1.99 -16.65
N ARG A 124 -7.60 0.83 -17.07
CA ARG A 124 -7.56 0.38 -18.48
C ARG A 124 -8.25 1.34 -19.44
N ARG A 125 -9.30 2.02 -18.98
CA ARG A 125 -9.99 3.08 -19.74
C ARG A 125 -9.31 4.45 -19.68
N GLY A 126 -8.18 4.58 -18.97
CA GLY A 126 -7.49 5.86 -18.77
C GLY A 126 -8.21 6.79 -17.80
N GLU A 127 -9.07 6.26 -16.92
CA GLU A 127 -9.77 7.02 -15.89
C GLU A 127 -8.89 7.14 -14.63
N SER A 128 -8.91 8.29 -13.96
CA SER A 128 -8.32 8.42 -12.62
C SER A 128 -9.27 7.84 -11.58
N VAL A 129 -8.72 7.18 -10.56
CA VAL A 129 -9.47 6.52 -9.49
C VAL A 129 -9.28 7.29 -8.18
N GLU A 130 -10.38 7.47 -7.46
CA GLU A 130 -10.41 8.03 -6.12
C GLU A 130 -11.25 7.13 -5.20
N ALA A 131 -10.80 6.94 -3.96
CA ALA A 131 -11.52 6.22 -2.92
C ALA A 131 -12.00 7.21 -1.85
N LEU A 132 -13.21 7.00 -1.35
CA LEU A 132 -13.73 7.76 -0.23
C LEU A 132 -13.04 7.31 1.06
N GLN A 133 -12.49 8.25 1.82
CA GLN A 133 -12.05 7.96 3.17
C GLN A 133 -13.27 7.76 4.08
N ASN A 134 -13.43 6.57 4.63
CA ASN A 134 -14.47 6.26 5.60
C ASN A 134 -13.93 5.49 6.80
N SER A 135 -14.64 5.56 7.92
CA SER A 135 -14.24 4.96 9.20
C SER A 135 -14.80 3.56 9.42
N ASP A 136 -15.79 3.13 8.61
CA ASP A 136 -16.47 1.85 8.81
C ASP A 136 -15.70 0.66 8.23
N TYR A 137 -14.75 0.89 7.31
CA TYR A 137 -13.98 -0.11 6.54
C TYR A 137 -14.83 -1.20 5.86
N ALA A 138 -16.15 -1.08 5.93
CA ALA A 138 -17.17 -2.06 5.58
C ALA A 138 -17.82 -1.70 4.25
N THR A 139 -17.95 -0.41 3.97
CA THR A 139 -18.35 0.11 2.67
C THR A 139 -17.09 0.60 1.95
N VAL A 140 -16.95 0.36 0.65
CA VAL A 140 -15.95 1.06 -0.15
C VAL A 140 -16.69 1.88 -1.19
N VAL A 141 -16.41 3.18 -1.26
CA VAL A 141 -16.96 4.03 -2.31
C VAL A 141 -15.83 4.49 -3.19
N ILE A 142 -15.95 4.20 -4.49
CA ILE A 142 -14.95 4.54 -5.50
C ILE A 142 -15.58 5.55 -6.45
N ARG A 143 -14.84 6.61 -6.78
CA ARG A 143 -15.17 7.54 -7.85
C ARG A 143 -14.14 7.39 -8.96
N THR A 144 -14.60 7.16 -10.18
CA THR A 144 -13.74 7.19 -11.37
C THR A 144 -14.00 8.47 -12.14
N ARG A 145 -12.95 9.06 -12.70
CA ARG A 145 -13.00 10.38 -13.32
C ARG A 145 -12.30 10.39 -14.66
N THR A 146 -12.97 10.98 -15.64
CA THR A 146 -12.40 11.46 -16.90
C THR A 146 -12.45 12.99 -16.93
N ALA A 147 -11.89 13.62 -17.96
CA ALA A 147 -12.03 15.06 -18.16
C ALA A 147 -13.49 15.54 -18.27
N LYS A 148 -14.44 14.65 -18.61
CA LYS A 148 -15.83 15.02 -18.93
C LYS A 148 -16.87 14.43 -17.98
N ARG A 149 -16.53 13.41 -17.18
CA ARG A 149 -17.52 12.62 -16.43
C ARG A 149 -16.91 11.99 -15.18
N TYR A 150 -17.74 11.92 -14.15
CA TYR A 150 -17.56 11.08 -12.98
C TYR A 150 -18.48 9.86 -13.02
N ARG A 151 -17.99 8.72 -12.53
CA ARG A 151 -18.81 7.55 -12.17
C ARG A 151 -18.56 7.21 -10.72
N TYR A 152 -19.58 6.70 -10.04
CA TYR A 152 -19.54 6.39 -8.63
C TYR A 152 -19.90 4.93 -8.45
N TRP A 153 -19.16 4.25 -7.59
CA TRP A 153 -19.34 2.84 -7.29
C TRP A 153 -19.48 2.71 -5.78
N ARG A 154 -20.49 1.97 -5.36
CA ARG A 154 -20.62 1.54 -3.97
C ARG A 154 -20.36 0.04 -3.91
N LEU A 155 -19.52 -0.35 -2.96
CA LEU A 155 -19.16 -1.73 -2.71
C LEU A 155 -19.50 -2.11 -1.28
N ASP A 156 -20.49 -2.97 -1.14
CA ASP A 156 -20.96 -3.54 0.12
C ASP A 156 -20.64 -5.04 0.10
N GLY A 157 -19.66 -5.46 0.92
CA GLY A 157 -19.12 -6.83 0.84
C GLY A 157 -18.54 -7.14 -0.55
N ASP A 158 -19.06 -8.20 -1.18
CA ASP A 158 -18.66 -8.67 -2.52
C ASP A 158 -19.49 -8.08 -3.66
N ALA A 159 -20.52 -7.28 -3.36
CA ALA A 159 -21.33 -6.62 -4.37
C ALA A 159 -20.66 -5.31 -4.82
N ALA A 160 -20.60 -5.07 -6.12
CA ALA A 160 -20.20 -3.78 -6.68
C ALA A 160 -21.30 -3.27 -7.60
N ALA A 161 -21.81 -2.06 -7.32
CA ALA A 161 -22.84 -1.42 -8.12
C ALA A 161 -22.41 0.00 -8.52
N GLU A 162 -22.57 0.34 -9.80
CA GLU A 162 -22.51 1.74 -10.23
C GLU A 162 -23.75 2.44 -9.65
N ILE A 163 -23.53 3.50 -8.88
CA ILE A 163 -24.59 4.29 -8.27
C ILE A 163 -24.74 5.62 -9.02
N PRO A 164 -25.95 6.20 -9.01
CA PRO A 164 -26.12 7.58 -9.42
C PRO A 164 -25.20 8.47 -8.60
N ALA A 165 -24.78 9.56 -9.22
CA ALA A 165 -23.96 10.53 -8.54
C ALA A 165 -24.66 11.00 -7.24
N PRO A 166 -23.99 10.99 -6.07
CA PRO A 166 -24.65 11.28 -4.80
C PRO A 166 -25.26 12.69 -4.80
N GLY A 167 -26.32 12.89 -4.00
CA GLY A 167 -26.95 14.19 -3.78
C GLY A 167 -28.18 14.53 -4.64
N GLY A 168 -28.70 13.60 -5.45
CA GLY A 168 -30.02 13.74 -6.07
C GLY A 168 -30.14 14.80 -7.17
N TRP A 169 -31.31 15.44 -7.29
CA TRP A 169 -31.60 16.44 -8.34
C TRP A 169 -30.90 17.80 -8.14
N PRO A 170 -30.72 18.33 -6.91
CA PRO A 170 -30.04 19.60 -6.71
C PRO A 170 -28.56 19.52 -7.12
N ASP A 171 -27.89 18.42 -6.76
CA ASP A 171 -26.50 18.17 -7.15
C ASP A 171 -26.34 17.92 -8.66
N ARG A 172 -27.37 17.42 -9.34
CA ARG A 172 -27.38 17.33 -10.81
C ARG A 172 -27.43 18.72 -11.44
N LEU A 173 -28.22 19.64 -10.86
CA LEU A 173 -28.27 21.03 -11.31
C LEU A 173 -26.93 21.74 -11.07
N CYS A 174 -26.36 21.63 -9.86
CA CYS A 174 -25.06 22.22 -9.53
C CYS A 174 -23.98 21.80 -10.53
N ARG A 175 -23.87 20.49 -10.83
CA ARG A 175 -22.92 19.98 -11.83
C ARG A 175 -23.16 20.52 -13.23
N ARG A 176 -24.42 20.71 -13.63
CA ARG A 176 -24.77 21.26 -14.95
C ARG A 176 -24.32 22.72 -15.10
N ILE A 177 -24.33 23.49 -14.02
CA ILE A 177 -23.92 24.89 -13.99
C ILE A 177 -22.48 25.09 -13.51
N GLY A 178 -21.70 24.02 -13.36
CA GLY A 178 -20.29 24.07 -12.96
C GLY A 178 -20.04 24.36 -11.48
N LEU A 179 -21.05 24.27 -10.62
CA LEU A 179 -20.91 24.42 -9.17
C LEU A 179 -20.55 23.08 -8.48
N PRO A 180 -19.81 23.11 -7.37
CA PRO A 180 -19.49 21.91 -6.59
C PRO A 180 -20.75 21.21 -6.07
N ALA A 181 -20.83 19.89 -6.27
CA ALA A 181 -21.88 19.06 -5.69
C ALA A 181 -21.57 18.70 -4.23
N HIS A 182 -22.56 18.22 -3.48
CA HIS A 182 -22.35 17.74 -2.12
C HIS A 182 -21.34 16.58 -2.07
N ALA A 183 -21.39 15.69 -3.06
CA ALA A 183 -20.43 14.60 -3.21
C ALA A 183 -18.97 15.09 -3.35
N ASP A 184 -18.74 16.30 -3.89
CA ASP A 184 -17.39 16.86 -4.06
C ASP A 184 -16.81 17.38 -2.74
N LYS A 185 -17.65 17.57 -1.72
CA LYS A 185 -17.23 17.96 -0.36
C LYS A 185 -16.73 16.78 0.47
N TRP A 186 -16.89 15.55 -0.02
CA TRP A 186 -16.40 14.37 0.67
C TRP A 186 -14.87 14.25 0.52
N HIS A 187 -14.23 13.59 1.49
CA HIS A 187 -12.79 13.38 1.50
C HIS A 187 -12.40 12.24 0.55
N TRP A 188 -12.24 12.58 -0.73
CA TRP A 188 -11.75 11.69 -1.77
C TRP A 188 -10.22 11.65 -1.75
N GLN A 189 -9.66 10.45 -1.74
CA GLN A 189 -8.23 10.21 -1.86
C GLN A 189 -7.94 9.59 -3.23
N CYS A 190 -6.99 10.18 -3.96
CA CYS A 190 -6.53 9.58 -5.21
C CYS A 190 -5.86 8.24 -4.92
N VAL A 191 -6.22 7.21 -5.69
CA VAL A 191 -5.56 5.90 -5.65
C VAL A 191 -4.55 5.86 -6.80
N PRO A 192 -3.23 5.87 -6.52
CA PRO A 192 -2.23 5.87 -7.56
C PRO A 192 -2.29 4.60 -8.43
N PRO A 193 -2.01 4.67 -9.74
CA PRO A 193 -1.98 3.49 -10.61
C PRO A 193 -1.05 2.38 -10.12
N ALA A 194 0.09 2.74 -9.51
CA ALA A 194 1.01 1.76 -8.92
C ALA A 194 0.39 0.96 -7.76
N VAL A 195 -0.50 1.58 -6.98
CA VAL A 195 -1.26 0.88 -5.93
C VAL A 195 -2.27 -0.08 -6.56
N ILE A 196 -3.01 0.35 -7.57
CA ILE A 196 -3.99 -0.49 -8.29
C ILE A 196 -3.31 -1.69 -8.92
N ASP A 197 -2.17 -1.48 -9.60
CA ASP A 197 -1.36 -2.54 -10.19
C ASP A 197 -0.89 -3.54 -9.13
N ALA A 198 -0.44 -3.07 -7.97
CA ALA A 198 0.01 -3.94 -6.88
C ALA A 198 -1.14 -4.72 -6.23
N LEU A 199 -2.33 -4.11 -6.11
CA LEU A 199 -3.52 -4.80 -5.61
C LEU A 199 -3.90 -5.99 -6.52
N GLY A 200 -3.73 -5.85 -7.84
CA GLY A 200 -4.07 -6.88 -8.83
C GLY A 200 -2.99 -7.93 -9.11
N ARG A 201 -1.75 -7.75 -8.67
CA ARG A 201 -0.60 -8.65 -8.95
C ARG A 201 -0.21 -9.50 -7.74
N ASP A 202 -1.18 -10.19 -7.15
CA ASP A 202 -1.00 -10.93 -5.90
C ASP A 202 -0.52 -12.38 -6.05
N ALA A 203 -0.32 -12.87 -7.28
CA ALA A 203 0.12 -14.25 -7.55
C ALA A 203 1.39 -14.65 -6.78
N TRP A 204 2.41 -13.79 -6.75
CA TRP A 204 3.66 -14.05 -6.03
C TRP A 204 3.46 -14.17 -4.52
N LEU A 205 2.49 -13.43 -3.98
CA LEU A 205 2.16 -13.46 -2.56
C LEU A 205 1.32 -14.69 -2.25
N ARG A 206 0.30 -14.99 -3.08
CA ARG A 206 -0.54 -16.19 -2.96
C ARG A 206 0.32 -17.46 -2.94
N GLU A 207 1.26 -17.59 -3.87
CA GLU A 207 2.20 -18.73 -3.90
C GLU A 207 2.93 -18.90 -2.55
N GLN A 208 3.36 -17.80 -1.94
CA GLN A 208 4.05 -17.85 -0.64
C GLN A 208 3.11 -18.07 0.55
N LEU A 209 1.86 -17.61 0.45
CA LEU A 209 0.80 -17.88 1.43
C LEU A 209 0.27 -19.32 1.32
N ASP A 210 0.37 -19.98 0.17
CA ASP A 210 -0.07 -21.36 0.01
C ASP A 210 1.00 -22.36 0.49
N ASN A 211 2.25 -21.93 0.53
CA ASN A 211 3.36 -22.71 1.10
C ASN A 211 3.26 -22.84 2.64
N PRO A 212 3.80 -23.92 3.25
CA PRO A 212 3.79 -24.09 4.69
C PRO A 212 4.31 -22.85 5.42
N ARG A 213 3.71 -22.52 6.57
CA ARG A 213 4.24 -21.46 7.42
C ARG A 213 5.70 -21.77 7.72
N TYR A 214 6.56 -20.77 7.58
CA TYR A 214 7.89 -20.87 8.14
C TYR A 214 7.73 -21.21 9.62
N PRO A 215 8.41 -22.24 10.15
CA PRO A 215 8.41 -22.45 11.58
C PRO A 215 8.90 -21.16 12.21
N ASP A 216 8.11 -20.61 13.14
CA ASP A 216 8.56 -19.55 14.01
C ASP A 216 9.91 -20.00 14.58
N ALA A 217 10.92 -19.15 14.50
CA ALA A 217 12.22 -19.48 15.10
C ALA A 217 11.98 -19.93 16.56
N PRO A 218 12.72 -20.93 17.08
CA PRO A 218 12.52 -21.37 18.44
C PRO A 218 12.62 -20.15 19.37
N LEU A 219 11.63 -20.00 20.25
CA LEU A 219 11.70 -19.06 21.36
C LEU A 219 12.91 -19.49 22.22
N TYR A 220 14.04 -18.82 22.06
CA TYR A 220 15.19 -18.91 22.97
C TYR A 220 15.13 -17.74 23.95
#